data_AF-V8QV46-F1
#
_entry.id   AF-V8QV46-F1
#
_cell.length_a   1.000
_cell.length_b   1.000
_cell.length_c   1.000
_cell.angle_alpha   90.00
_cell.angle_beta   90.00
_cell.angle_gamma   90.00
#
_symmetry.space_group_name_H-M   'P 1'
#
loop_
_entity.id
_entity.type
_entity.pdbx_description
1 polymer ?
#
loop_
_entity_poly.entity_id
_entity_poly.type
_entity_poly.pdbx_seq_one_letter_code
_entity_poly.pdbx_strand_id
1 'polypeptide(L)'
;MRPVRESFMAGQYQAVITQVNNTPALTSGSVGLHTTALKYKAFSECLTEAKRSCASTFEHILTLNPSFTLVPAEKSHPSWGPVFERVQAEHQPASAGGKASGAGTNPSGSITPIRPLTQ
;
A
#
# COMPACT_ATOMS: atom_id res chain seq x y z
N MET A 1 -12.24 -15.44 10.19
CA MET A 1 -11.21 -14.41 10.49
C MET A 1 -10.19 -14.78 11.56
N ARG A 2 -10.59 -15.39 12.69
CA ARG A 2 -9.64 -15.71 13.77
C ARG A 2 -8.39 -16.48 13.29
N PRO A 3 -8.49 -17.56 12.48
CA PRO A 3 -7.31 -18.30 11.99
C PRO A 3 -6.34 -17.44 11.17
N VAL A 4 -6.87 -16.57 10.31
CA VAL A 4 -6.08 -15.66 9.47
C VAL A 4 -5.23 -14.72 10.32
N ARG A 5 -5.82 -14.14 11.37
CA ARG A 5 -5.09 -13.25 12.29
C ARG A 5 -4.02 -14.00 13.07
N GLU A 6 -4.34 -15.19 13.56
CA GLU A 6 -3.39 -16.03 14.31
C GLU A 6 -2.16 -16.37 13.46
N SER A 7 -2.36 -16.83 12.22
CA SER A 7 -1.25 -17.10 11.29
C SER A 7 -0.43 -15.84 10.97
N PHE A 8 -1.07 -14.69 10.81
CA PHE A 8 -0.36 -13.42 10.59
C PHE A 8 0.53 -13.03 11.78
N MET A 9 -0.01 -13.10 12.99
CA MET A 9 0.73 -12.79 14.21
C MET A 9 1.86 -13.79 14.49
N ALA A 10 1.71 -15.04 14.05
CA ALA A 10 2.74 -16.06 14.11
C ALA A 10 3.81 -15.94 13.00
N GLY A 11 3.72 -14.94 12.12
CA GLY A 11 4.64 -14.77 10.99
C GLY A 11 4.45 -15.79 9.86
N GLN A 12 3.36 -16.56 9.88
CA GLN A 12 3.05 -17.59 8.88
C GLN A 12 2.34 -16.97 7.66
N TYR A 13 3.03 -16.07 6.96
CA TYR A 13 2.46 -15.28 5.87
C TYR A 13 1.94 -16.13 4.72
N GLN A 14 2.63 -17.23 4.38
CA GLN A 14 2.14 -18.16 3.35
C GLN A 14 0.83 -18.83 3.77
N ALA A 15 0.68 -19.18 5.05
CA ALA A 15 -0.56 -19.76 5.57
C ALA A 15 -1.72 -18.76 5.50
N VAL A 16 -1.48 -17.47 5.77
CA VAL A 16 -2.50 -16.41 5.59
C VAL A 16 -2.99 -16.37 4.15
N ILE A 17 -2.08 -16.35 3.18
CA ILE A 17 -2.41 -16.30 1.74
C ILE A 17 -3.26 -17.52 1.36
N THR A 18 -2.83 -18.72 1.75
CA THR A 18 -3.56 -19.96 1.48
C THR A 18 -4.95 -19.97 2.13
N GLN A 19 -5.06 -19.56 3.38
CA GLN A 19 -6.34 -19.53 4.10
C GLN A 19 -7.33 -18.55 3.44
N VAL A 20 -6.88 -17.36 3.05
CA VAL A 20 -7.76 -16.37 2.40
C VAL A 20 -8.22 -16.87 1.03
N ASN A 21 -7.35 -17.48 0.24
CA ASN A 21 -7.72 -18.02 -1.09
C ASN A 21 -8.68 -19.21 -1.00
N ASN A 22 -8.53 -20.06 0.02
CA ASN A 22 -9.25 -21.34 0.11
C ASN A 22 -10.46 -21.31 1.04
N THR A 23 -10.84 -20.14 1.58
CA THR A 23 -12.01 -20.01 2.46
C THR A 23 -13.09 -19.15 1.80
N PRO A 24 -14.06 -19.73 1.08
CA PRO A 24 -15.08 -18.99 0.36
C PRO A 24 -15.89 -18.04 1.25
N ALA A 25 -16.12 -18.39 2.52
CA ALA A 25 -16.83 -17.54 3.47
C ALA A 25 -16.13 -16.18 3.75
N LEU A 26 -14.83 -16.06 3.46
CA LEU A 26 -14.11 -14.80 3.55
C LEU A 26 -14.33 -13.89 2.35
N THR A 27 -14.72 -14.44 1.19
CA THR A 27 -14.97 -13.68 -0.04
C THR A 27 -16.46 -13.43 -0.28
N SER A 28 -17.34 -14.37 0.09
CA SER A 28 -18.80 -14.26 -0.05
C SER A 28 -19.50 -13.57 1.14
N GLY A 29 -18.75 -13.21 2.18
CA GLY A 29 -19.26 -12.50 3.34
C GLY A 29 -19.52 -11.00 3.08
N SER A 30 -19.66 -10.22 4.15
CA SER A 30 -19.82 -8.77 4.02
C SER A 30 -18.59 -8.11 3.39
N VAL A 31 -18.77 -6.96 2.74
CA VAL A 31 -17.67 -6.15 2.19
C VAL A 31 -16.58 -5.91 3.23
N GLY A 32 -16.96 -5.55 4.47
CA GLY A 32 -16.00 -5.33 5.56
C GLY A 32 -15.20 -6.59 5.93
N LEU A 33 -15.84 -7.75 5.95
CA LEU A 33 -15.17 -9.03 6.18
C LEU A 33 -14.18 -9.36 5.06
N HIS A 34 -14.62 -9.23 3.80
CA HIS A 34 -13.81 -9.52 2.63
C HIS A 34 -12.62 -8.56 2.51
N THR A 35 -12.85 -7.25 2.66
CA THR A 35 -11.78 -6.25 2.72
C THR A 35 -10.79 -6.53 3.84
N THR A 36 -11.26 -6.94 5.03
CA THR A 36 -10.35 -7.29 6.14
C THR A 36 -9.50 -8.52 5.80
N ALA A 37 -10.09 -9.56 5.21
CA ALA A 37 -9.35 -10.76 4.79
C ALA A 37 -8.30 -10.43 3.72
N LEU A 38 -8.68 -9.66 2.69
CA LEU A 38 -7.77 -9.20 1.65
C LEU A 38 -6.64 -8.32 2.22
N LYS A 39 -6.91 -7.48 3.24
CA LYS A 39 -5.87 -6.68 3.91
C LYS A 39 -4.75 -7.56 4.48
N TYR A 40 -5.12 -8.60 5.24
CA TYR A 40 -4.14 -9.54 5.79
C TYR A 40 -3.39 -10.31 4.70
N LYS A 41 -4.08 -10.68 3.60
CA LYS A 41 -3.44 -11.29 2.43
C LYS A 41 -2.42 -10.33 1.78
N ALA A 42 -2.80 -9.08 1.53
CA ALA A 42 -1.91 -8.08 0.94
C ALA A 42 -0.65 -7.85 1.80
N PHE A 43 -0.82 -7.67 3.11
CA PHE A 43 0.33 -7.54 4.03
C PHE A 43 1.25 -8.76 3.96
N SER A 44 0.68 -9.97 3.97
CA SER A 44 1.43 -11.22 3.88
C SER A 44 2.19 -11.37 2.55
N GLU A 45 1.57 -10.98 1.43
CA GLU A 45 2.22 -10.98 0.11
C GLU A 45 3.37 -9.99 0.02
N CYS A 46 3.22 -8.81 0.63
CA CYS A 46 4.28 -7.80 0.69
C CYS A 46 5.48 -8.23 1.56
N LEU A 47 5.26 -9.10 2.54
CA LEU A 47 6.31 -9.67 3.39
C LEU A 47 6.98 -10.93 2.80
N THR A 48 6.50 -11.42 1.67
CA THR A 48 7.04 -12.60 0.97
C THR A 48 7.58 -12.19 -0.41
N GLU A 49 7.98 -13.17 -1.21
CA GLU A 49 8.44 -12.93 -2.60
C GLU A 49 7.29 -12.55 -3.55
N ALA A 50 6.03 -12.66 -3.12
CA ALA A 50 4.83 -12.38 -3.90
C ALA A 50 4.50 -10.87 -4.04
N LYS A 51 5.52 -10.00 -4.12
CA LYS A 51 5.34 -8.53 -4.12
C LYS A 51 4.44 -8.01 -5.24
N ARG A 52 4.43 -8.67 -6.41
CA ARG A 52 3.51 -8.32 -7.52
C ARG A 52 2.05 -8.56 -7.14
N SER A 53 1.76 -9.65 -6.42
CA SER A 53 0.43 -9.98 -5.94
C SER A 53 -0.04 -9.00 -4.85
N CYS A 54 0.88 -8.46 -4.04
CA CYS A 54 0.55 -7.50 -2.99
C CYS A 54 -0.18 -6.26 -3.54
N ALA A 55 0.35 -5.64 -4.61
CA ALA A 55 -0.27 -4.47 -5.23
C ALA A 55 -1.67 -4.81 -5.78
N SER A 56 -1.79 -5.90 -6.53
CA SER A 56 -3.07 -6.35 -7.09
C SER A 56 -4.11 -6.67 -6.02
N THR A 57 -3.71 -7.23 -4.87
CA THR A 57 -4.62 -7.46 -3.75
C THR A 57 -5.12 -6.12 -3.15
N PHE A 58 -4.26 -5.10 -3.06
CA PHE A 58 -4.70 -3.76 -2.65
C PHE A 58 -5.62 -3.10 -3.67
N GLU A 59 -5.35 -3.25 -4.98
CA GLU A 59 -6.24 -2.77 -6.04
C GLU A 59 -7.61 -3.42 -5.91
N HIS A 60 -7.67 -4.73 -5.66
CA HIS A 60 -8.93 -5.43 -5.42
C HIS A 60 -9.67 -4.89 -4.19
N ILE A 61 -8.95 -4.57 -3.10
CA ILE A 61 -9.56 -3.93 -1.93
C ILE A 61 -10.22 -2.60 -2.31
N LEU A 62 -9.55 -1.75 -3.09
CA LEU A 62 -10.07 -0.44 -3.48
C LEU A 62 -11.20 -0.52 -4.50
N THR A 63 -11.18 -1.50 -5.41
CA THR A 63 -12.33 -1.79 -6.29
C THR A 63 -13.57 -2.19 -5.49
N LEU A 64 -13.39 -3.01 -4.45
CA LEU A 64 -14.48 -3.49 -3.58
C LEU A 64 -14.95 -2.41 -2.59
N ASN A 65 -14.03 -1.63 -2.05
CA ASN A 65 -14.28 -0.58 -1.06
C ASN A 65 -13.41 0.66 -1.38
N PRO A 66 -13.91 1.58 -2.21
CA PRO A 66 -13.15 2.76 -2.67
C PRO A 66 -12.74 3.71 -1.54
N SER A 67 -13.41 3.65 -0.39
CA SER A 67 -13.09 4.48 0.79
C SER A 67 -12.10 3.80 1.74
N PHE A 68 -11.59 2.61 1.40
CA PHE A 68 -10.65 1.89 2.24
C PHE A 68 -9.35 2.69 2.43
N THR A 69 -8.91 2.73 3.68
CA THR A 69 -7.67 3.42 4.07
C THR A 69 -7.01 2.64 5.19
N LEU A 70 -5.69 2.49 5.10
CA LEU A 70 -4.90 1.92 6.19
C LEU A 70 -4.85 2.90 7.37
N VAL A 71 -4.82 2.37 8.60
CA VAL A 71 -4.62 3.22 9.79
C VAL A 71 -3.18 3.74 9.82
N PRO A 72 -2.87 4.85 10.53
CA PRO A 72 -1.55 5.47 10.51
C PRO A 72 -0.38 4.49 10.78
N ALA A 73 -0.53 3.61 11.78
CA ALA A 73 0.48 2.60 12.12
C ALA A 73 0.71 1.57 11.01
N GLU A 74 -0.32 1.23 10.24
CA GLU A 74 -0.19 0.32 9.10
C GLU A 74 0.43 1.04 7.90
N LYS A 75 0.08 2.31 7.67
CA LYS A 75 0.63 3.12 6.55
C LYS A 75 2.14 3.34 6.67
N SER A 76 2.66 3.48 7.89
CA SER A 76 4.10 3.71 8.12
C SER A 76 4.99 2.47 7.90
N HIS A 77 4.42 1.32 7.55
CA HIS A 77 5.22 0.09 7.41
C HIS A 77 6.02 0.09 6.08
N PRO A 78 7.34 -0.18 6.11
CA PRO A 78 8.20 -0.03 4.93
C PRO A 78 7.85 -1.00 3.79
N SER A 79 7.40 -2.22 4.10
CA SER A 79 7.15 -3.25 3.08
C SER A 79 5.88 -3.04 2.25
N TRP A 80 4.84 -2.42 2.82
CA TRP A 80 3.54 -2.28 2.15
C TRP A 80 2.98 -0.87 2.11
N GLY A 81 3.43 0.05 2.98
CA GLY A 81 2.98 1.44 3.01
C GLY A 81 3.13 2.12 1.64
N PRO A 82 4.34 2.14 1.05
CA PRO A 82 4.56 2.73 -0.27
C PRO A 82 3.78 2.03 -1.40
N VAL A 83 3.51 0.73 -1.25
CA VAL A 83 2.71 -0.03 -2.24
C VAL A 83 1.25 0.42 -2.18
N PHE A 84 0.68 0.49 -0.98
CA PHE A 84 -0.70 0.93 -0.80
C PHE A 84 -0.89 2.39 -1.22
N GLU A 85 0.05 3.28 -0.88
CA GLU A 85 -0.01 4.69 -1.27
C GLU A 85 -0.05 4.86 -2.79
N ARG A 86 0.84 4.17 -3.52
CA ARG A 86 0.84 4.18 -4.98
C ARG A 86 -0.49 3.68 -5.55
N VAL A 87 -0.93 2.50 -5.11
CA VAL A 87 -2.18 1.88 -5.58
C VAL A 87 -3.39 2.76 -5.27
N GLN A 88 -3.42 3.41 -4.11
CA GLN A 88 -4.49 4.35 -3.73
C GLN A 88 -4.51 5.59 -4.62
N ALA A 89 -3.35 6.17 -4.93
CA ALA A 89 -3.25 7.31 -5.84
C ALA A 89 -3.70 6.97 -7.27
N GLU A 90 -3.39 5.76 -7.75
CA GLU A 90 -3.83 5.25 -9.06
C GLU A 90 -5.34 5.00 -9.12
N HIS A 91 -5.94 4.59 -7.99
CA HIS A 91 -7.38 4.29 -7.91
C HIS A 91 -8.26 5.53 -7.69
N GLN A 92 -7.69 6.60 -7.14
CA GLN A 92 -8.40 7.87 -6.99
C GLN A 92 -8.47 8.59 -8.34
N PRO A 93 -9.66 9.06 -8.79
CA PRO A 93 -9.71 9.99 -9.91
C PRO A 93 -8.86 11.21 -9.54
N ALA A 94 -8.12 11.75 -10.52
CA ALA A 94 -7.02 12.72 -10.40
C ALA A 94 -7.29 14.03 -9.61
N SER A 95 -8.42 14.16 -8.94
CA SER A 95 -8.88 15.34 -8.21
C SER A 95 -8.71 15.27 -6.68
N ALA A 96 -8.22 14.16 -6.11
CA ALA A 96 -8.11 13.98 -4.66
C ALA A 96 -6.70 13.60 -4.20
N GLY A 97 -5.69 14.45 -4.42
CA GLY A 97 -4.30 14.12 -4.07
C GLY A 97 -3.37 15.31 -3.87
N GLY A 98 -3.87 16.40 -3.27
CA GLY A 98 -3.03 17.49 -2.81
C GLY A 98 -2.20 17.11 -1.58
N LYS A 99 -0.87 17.02 -1.80
CA LYS A 99 0.21 17.29 -0.85
C LYS A 99 0.47 16.25 0.28
N ALA A 100 1.46 15.39 0.03
CA ALA A 100 2.41 14.95 1.06
C ALA A 100 3.83 15.31 0.61
N SER A 101 4.43 16.23 1.35
CA SER A 101 5.78 16.75 1.15
C SER A 101 6.83 15.75 1.64
N GLY A 102 7.88 15.56 0.85
CA GLY A 102 9.06 14.81 1.26
C GLY A 102 10.13 14.64 0.17
N ALA A 103 10.14 15.46 -0.88
CA ALA A 103 11.26 15.52 -1.81
C ALA A 103 12.43 16.22 -1.11
N GLY A 104 13.41 15.46 -0.65
CA GLY A 104 14.72 15.98 -0.24
C GLY A 104 15.40 16.64 -1.44
N THR A 105 15.24 17.95 -1.57
CA THR A 105 16.04 18.79 -2.47
C THR A 105 17.32 19.17 -1.75
N ASN A 106 18.45 18.69 -2.25
CA ASN A 106 19.76 19.29 -1.98
C ASN A 106 19.99 20.39 -3.04
N PRO A 107 20.06 21.69 -2.68
CA PRO A 107 20.51 22.70 -3.62
C PRO A 107 22.04 22.74 -3.60
N SER A 108 22.68 21.96 -4.48
CA SER A 108 24.10 22.15 -4.77
C SER A 108 24.26 23.30 -5.77
N GLY A 109 24.57 24.49 -5.23
CA GLY A 109 25.36 25.57 -5.84
C GLY A 109 25.07 25.99 -7.28
N SER A 110 24.23 27.00 -7.46
CA SER A 110 24.28 27.86 -8.66
C SER A 110 25.27 28.99 -8.42
N ILE A 111 26.51 28.83 -8.88
CA ILE A 111 27.45 29.95 -9.02
C ILE A 111 27.22 30.57 -10.40
N THR A 112 26.74 31.81 -10.42
CA THR A 112 26.57 32.60 -11.64
C THR A 112 27.91 33.28 -11.96
N PRO A 113 28.47 33.17 -13.17
CA PRO A 113 29.62 33.98 -13.55
C PRO A 113 29.18 35.43 -13.85
N ILE A 114 29.83 36.40 -13.21
CA ILE A 114 29.67 37.83 -13.49
C ILE A 114 30.30 38.13 -14.85
N ARG A 115 29.53 38.72 -15.77
CA ARG A 115 30.02 39.23 -17.05
C ARG A 115 30.66 40.62 -16.83
N PRO A 116 31.91 40.87 -17.24
CA PRO A 116 32.49 42.20 -17.19
C PRO A 116 31.90 43.10 -18.29
N LEU A 117 31.52 44.31 -17.89
CA LEU A 117 31.20 45.43 -18.78
C LEU A 117 32.52 46.02 -19.30
N THR A 118 32.73 45.97 -20.61
CA THR A 118 33.77 46.76 -21.28
C THR A 118 33.06 47.78 -22.17
N GLN A 119 33.53 49.04 -22.10
CA GLN A 119 33.10 50.19 -22.92
C GLN A 119 33.50 50.03 -24.39
#